data_AF-A0A7C1WI71-F1
#
_entry.id   AF-A0A7C1WI71-F1
#
_cell.length_a   1.000
_cell.length_b   1.000
_cell.length_c   1.000
_cell.angle_alpha   90.00
_cell.angle_beta   90.00
_cell.angle_gamma   90.00
#
_symmetry.space_group_name_H-M   'P 1'
#
loop_
_entity.id
_entity.type
_entity.pdbx_description
1 polymer ?
#
loop_
_entity_poly.entity_id
_entity_poly.type
_entity_poly.pdbx_seq_one_letter_code
_entity_poly.pdbx_strand_id
1 'polypeptide(L)'
;MQWLRTCRIRPSDRVNRILKELKTTPLQEPASALELLRRPEINWQTLCRLTESAPQLPLPVQELIEVEVKYEGYIERTKRQVARFQELEELRIPAGIDYYQVPGLSTEVREKLTRIRPASVGQAQRIPGITPAAIFALTVYLDKKPAPDIIVTEPE
;
A
#
# COMPACT_ATOMS: atom_id res chain seq x y z
N MET A 1 7.43 -21.51 0.62
CA MET A 1 7.91 -20.17 0.21
C MET A 1 9.37 -20.10 -0.26
N GLN A 2 10.35 -20.69 0.44
CA GLN A 2 11.77 -20.59 0.04
C GLN A 2 12.07 -21.09 -1.38
N TRP A 3 11.53 -22.26 -1.75
CA TRP A 3 11.70 -22.83 -3.09
C TRP A 3 11.26 -21.90 -4.22
N LEU A 4 10.14 -21.17 -4.05
CA LEU A 4 9.66 -20.23 -5.07
C LEU A 4 10.67 -19.12 -5.36
N ARG A 5 11.44 -18.68 -4.35
CA ARG A 5 12.45 -17.63 -4.48
C ARG A 5 13.75 -18.14 -5.13
N THR A 6 14.11 -19.38 -4.86
CA THR A 6 15.40 -19.95 -5.28
C THR A 6 15.32 -20.71 -6.61
N CYS A 7 14.16 -21.31 -6.94
CA CYS A 7 13.98 -22.03 -8.18
C CYS A 7 13.98 -21.05 -9.36
N ARG A 8 14.95 -21.20 -10.27
CA ARG A 8 15.10 -20.39 -11.48
C ARG A 8 14.68 -21.20 -12.71
N ILE A 9 13.68 -20.69 -13.42
CA ILE A 9 13.20 -21.24 -14.68
C ILE A 9 13.90 -20.46 -15.80
N ARG A 10 14.63 -21.18 -16.66
CA ARG A 10 15.36 -20.59 -17.79
C ARG A 10 14.47 -20.56 -19.03
N PRO A 11 14.64 -19.56 -19.92
CA PRO A 11 14.03 -19.56 -21.24
C PRO A 11 14.37 -20.83 -21.99
N SER A 12 13.36 -21.48 -22.56
CA SER A 12 13.51 -22.62 -23.47
C SER A 12 12.28 -22.70 -24.37
N ASP A 13 12.37 -23.41 -25.49
CA ASP A 13 11.23 -23.59 -26.40
C ASP A 13 10.03 -24.23 -25.71
N ARG A 14 10.27 -25.21 -24.81
CA ARG A 14 9.23 -25.84 -24.00
C ARG A 14 8.56 -24.82 -23.08
N VAL A 15 9.34 -24.05 -22.31
CA VAL A 15 8.82 -23.04 -21.37
C VAL A 15 8.03 -21.97 -22.12
N ASN A 16 8.59 -21.42 -23.19
CA ASN A 16 7.95 -20.34 -23.95
C ASN A 16 6.70 -20.82 -24.72
N ARG A 17 6.62 -22.09 -25.10
CA ARG A 17 5.39 -22.68 -25.64
C ARG A 17 4.27 -22.69 -24.59
N ILE A 18 4.55 -23.19 -23.39
CA ILE A 18 3.58 -23.23 -22.29
C ILE A 18 3.11 -21.81 -21.92
N LEU A 19 4.04 -20.84 -21.83
CA LEU A 19 3.69 -19.45 -21.54
C LEU A 19 2.80 -18.83 -22.64
N LYS A 20 3.08 -19.13 -23.92
CA LYS A 20 2.24 -18.69 -25.05
C LYS A 20 0.84 -19.33 -25.03
N GLU A 21 0.72 -20.62 -24.70
CA GLU A 21 -0.57 -21.30 -24.53
C GLU A 21 -1.44 -20.61 -23.47
N LEU A 22 -0.81 -20.16 -22.39
CA LEU A 22 -1.45 -19.42 -21.31
C LEU A 22 -1.67 -17.93 -21.63
N LYS A 23 -1.35 -17.48 -22.85
CA LYS A 23 -1.45 -16.08 -23.29
C LYS A 23 -0.66 -15.10 -22.42
N THR A 24 0.42 -15.56 -21.77
CA THR A 24 1.29 -14.73 -20.95
C THR A 24 2.62 -14.45 -21.68
N THR A 25 3.36 -13.44 -21.20
CA THR A 25 4.58 -12.97 -21.85
C THR A 25 5.65 -14.08 -21.90
N PRO A 26 6.30 -14.34 -23.05
CA PRO A 26 7.40 -15.29 -23.11
C PRO A 26 8.56 -14.82 -22.23
N LEU A 27 9.36 -15.77 -21.78
CA LEU A 27 10.53 -15.54 -20.96
C LEU A 27 11.75 -15.29 -21.85
N GLN A 28 12.43 -14.15 -21.64
CA GLN A 28 13.69 -13.79 -22.32
C GLN A 28 14.91 -14.00 -21.42
N GLU A 29 14.76 -13.80 -20.12
CA GLU A 29 15.80 -13.97 -19.10
C GLU A 29 15.31 -14.93 -18.01
N PRO A 30 16.19 -15.63 -17.27
CA PRO A 30 15.76 -16.52 -16.19
C PRO A 30 14.92 -15.81 -15.13
N ALA A 31 13.73 -16.34 -14.82
CA ALA A 31 12.85 -15.85 -13.77
C ALA A 31 12.71 -16.88 -12.64
N SER A 32 12.45 -16.40 -11.44
CA SER A 32 12.08 -17.25 -10.31
C SER A 32 10.67 -17.82 -10.48
N ALA A 33 10.41 -18.97 -9.86
CA ALA A 33 9.06 -19.52 -9.79
C ALA A 33 8.09 -18.54 -9.09
N LEU A 34 8.57 -17.73 -8.14
CA LEU A 34 7.80 -16.66 -7.51
C LEU A 34 7.36 -15.58 -8.51
N GLU A 35 8.29 -15.08 -9.33
CA GLU A 35 8.01 -14.06 -10.35
C GLU A 35 7.00 -14.55 -11.39
N LEU A 36 7.08 -15.83 -11.75
CA LEU A 36 6.10 -16.46 -12.64
C LEU A 36 4.75 -16.63 -11.95
N LEU A 37 4.70 -17.07 -10.70
CA LEU A 37 3.44 -17.28 -9.97
C LEU A 37 2.68 -15.97 -9.66
N ARG A 38 3.37 -14.82 -9.69
CA ARG A 38 2.75 -13.49 -9.64
C ARG A 38 1.92 -13.17 -10.89
N ARG A 39 2.12 -13.88 -11.99
CA ARG A 39 1.31 -13.70 -13.21
C ARG A 39 -0.05 -14.35 -13.01
N PRO A 40 -1.17 -13.66 -13.29
CA PRO A 40 -2.49 -14.18 -13.00
C PRO A 40 -2.82 -15.46 -13.78
N GLU A 41 -2.19 -15.66 -14.94
CA GLU A 41 -2.39 -16.85 -15.79
C GLU A 41 -1.63 -18.09 -15.27
N ILE A 42 -0.73 -17.93 -14.30
CA ILE A 42 0.12 -19.01 -13.79
C ILE A 42 -0.42 -19.48 -12.43
N ASN A 43 -0.54 -20.81 -12.32
CA ASN A 43 -0.92 -21.51 -11.09
C ASN A 43 0.16 -22.54 -10.72
N TRP A 44 0.00 -23.22 -9.59
CA TRP A 44 0.97 -24.20 -9.10
C TRP A 44 1.15 -25.37 -10.09
N GLN A 45 0.07 -25.84 -10.70
CA GLN A 45 0.15 -26.94 -11.67
C GLN A 45 0.94 -26.53 -12.92
N THR A 46 0.85 -25.25 -13.33
CA THR A 46 1.68 -24.69 -14.38
C THR A 46 3.15 -24.69 -13.97
N LEU A 47 3.50 -24.30 -12.74
CA LEU A 47 4.87 -24.37 -12.25
C LEU A 47 5.43 -25.81 -12.34
N CYS A 48 4.64 -26.81 -11.96
CA CYS A 48 5.02 -28.22 -12.10
C CYS A 48 5.28 -28.63 -13.57
N ARG A 49 4.58 -28.02 -14.54
CA ARG A 49 4.84 -28.24 -15.98
C ARG A 49 6.12 -27.55 -16.46
N LEU A 50 6.50 -26.42 -15.84
CA LEU A 50 7.65 -25.59 -16.21
C LEU A 50 8.96 -26.10 -15.59
N THR A 51 8.92 -26.80 -14.45
CA THR A 51 10.11 -27.36 -13.80
C THR A 51 9.80 -28.68 -13.09
N GLU A 52 10.71 -29.64 -13.23
CA GLU A 52 10.64 -30.96 -12.56
C GLU A 52 11.03 -30.87 -11.07
N SER A 53 11.60 -29.75 -10.65
CA SER A 53 12.05 -29.52 -9.26
C SER A 53 10.92 -29.08 -8.31
N ALA A 54 9.68 -28.98 -8.79
CA ALA A 54 8.55 -28.50 -8.00
C ALA A 54 8.22 -29.49 -6.87
N PRO A 55 8.08 -29.02 -5.62
CA PRO A 55 7.77 -29.90 -4.51
C PRO A 55 6.35 -30.45 -4.66
N GLN A 56 6.17 -31.72 -4.32
CA GLN A 56 4.85 -32.33 -4.23
C GLN A 56 4.18 -31.84 -2.95
N LEU A 57 3.11 -31.06 -3.11
CA LEU A 57 2.35 -30.47 -2.01
C LEU A 57 0.88 -30.90 -2.12
N PRO A 58 0.15 -31.05 -1.00
CA PRO A 58 -1.29 -31.23 -1.02
C PRO A 58 -1.99 -30.05 -1.70
N LEU A 59 -3.10 -30.30 -2.41
CA LEU A 59 -3.86 -29.26 -3.12
C LEU A 59 -4.17 -28.02 -2.25
N PRO A 60 -4.63 -28.15 -0.98
CA PRO A 60 -4.90 -26.97 -0.15
C PRO A 60 -3.66 -26.09 0.10
N VAL A 61 -2.48 -26.70 0.15
CA VAL A 61 -1.22 -25.97 0.34
C VAL A 61 -0.83 -25.23 -0.94
N GLN A 62 -1.07 -25.85 -2.11
CA GLN A 62 -0.84 -25.19 -3.41
C GLN A 62 -1.72 -23.94 -3.53
N GLU A 63 -3.02 -24.08 -3.27
CA GLU A 63 -4.00 -22.98 -3.32
C GLU A 63 -3.63 -21.85 -2.36
N LEU A 64 -3.25 -22.18 -1.12
CA LEU A 64 -2.83 -21.17 -0.14
C LEU A 64 -1.61 -20.39 -0.62
N ILE A 65 -0.59 -21.07 -1.17
CA ILE A 65 0.61 -20.41 -1.70
C ILE A 65 0.26 -19.49 -2.86
N GLU A 66 -0.64 -19.92 -3.76
CA GLU A 66 -1.10 -19.07 -4.86
C GLU A 66 -1.78 -17.80 -4.37
N VAL A 67 -2.68 -17.93 -3.39
CA VAL A 67 -3.35 -16.80 -2.77
C VAL A 67 -2.33 -15.87 -2.11
N GLU A 68 -1.42 -16.39 -1.29
CA GLU A 68 -0.39 -15.58 -0.64
C GLU A 68 0.43 -14.77 -1.66
N VAL A 69 0.92 -15.43 -2.72
CA VAL A 69 1.77 -14.77 -3.73
C VAL A 69 1.02 -13.75 -4.56
N LYS A 70 -0.21 -14.07 -5.01
CA LYS A 70 -1.01 -13.19 -5.87
C LYS A 70 -1.53 -11.97 -5.11
N TYR A 71 -1.81 -12.11 -3.82
CA TYR A 71 -2.37 -11.04 -2.99
C TYR A 71 -1.34 -10.30 -2.13
N GLU A 72 -0.09 -10.76 -2.02
CA GLU A 72 0.99 -10.11 -1.25
C GLU A 72 1.07 -8.60 -1.53
N GLY A 73 1.10 -8.20 -2.80
CA GLY A 73 1.21 -6.79 -3.20
C GLY A 73 0.00 -5.94 -2.80
N TYR A 74 -1.20 -6.52 -2.84
CA TYR A 74 -2.43 -5.86 -2.42
C TYR A 74 -2.46 -5.68 -0.91
N ILE A 75 -2.15 -6.74 -0.16
CA ILE A 75 -2.09 -6.74 1.30
C ILE A 75 -1.09 -5.67 1.78
N GLU A 76 0.12 -5.64 1.21
CA GLU A 76 1.14 -4.65 1.57
C GLU A 76 0.74 -3.22 1.20
N ARG A 77 -0.05 -3.04 0.14
CA ARG A 77 -0.61 -1.72 -0.21
C ARG A 77 -1.66 -1.28 0.80
N THR A 78 -2.57 -2.18 1.16
CA THR A 78 -3.64 -1.92 2.13
C THR A 78 -3.05 -1.63 3.51
N LYS A 79 -2.06 -2.40 3.96
CA LYS A 79 -1.36 -2.14 5.23
C LYS A 79 -0.73 -0.74 5.26
N ARG A 80 -0.07 -0.32 4.18
CA ARG A 80 0.50 1.04 4.07
C ARG A 80 -0.57 2.13 4.11
N GLN A 81 -1.74 1.89 3.51
CA GLN A 81 -2.87 2.82 3.59
C GLN A 81 -3.43 2.92 5.01
N VAL A 82 -3.56 1.79 5.72
CA VAL A 82 -4.01 1.75 7.12
C VAL A 82 -3.03 2.48 8.04
N ALA A 83 -1.72 2.21 7.90
CA ALA A 83 -0.70 2.89 8.69
C ALA A 83 -0.75 4.42 8.50
N ARG A 84 -0.78 4.88 7.23
CA ARG A 84 -0.91 6.31 6.93
C ARG A 84 -2.20 6.92 7.47
N PHE A 85 -3.30 6.17 7.43
CA PHE A 85 -4.57 6.62 8.01
C PHE A 85 -4.46 6.83 9.52
N GLN A 86 -3.84 5.88 10.24
CA GLN A 86 -3.61 5.97 11.68
C GLN A 86 -2.73 7.17 12.04
N GLU A 87 -1.63 7.37 11.32
CA GLU A 87 -0.74 8.54 11.49
C GLU A 87 -1.50 9.87 11.38
N LEU A 88 -2.41 9.99 10.40
CA LEU A 88 -3.20 11.20 10.21
C LEU A 88 -4.27 11.39 11.30
N GLU A 89 -4.86 10.32 11.82
CA GLU A 89 -5.79 10.39 12.95
C GLU A 89 -5.12 10.87 14.24
N GLU A 90 -3.88 10.46 14.46
CA GLU A 90 -3.09 10.84 15.64
C GLU A 90 -2.56 12.28 15.55
N LEU A 91 -2.34 12.81 14.34
CA LEU A 91 -1.88 14.17 14.13
C LEU A 91 -2.97 15.20 14.48
N ARG A 92 -2.88 15.72 15.71
CA ARG A 92 -3.83 16.70 16.26
C ARG A 92 -3.67 18.07 15.62
N ILE A 93 -4.81 18.73 15.44
CA ILE A 93 -4.87 20.13 15.02
C ILE A 93 -5.15 20.98 16.27
N PRO A 94 -4.29 21.97 16.62
CA PRO A 94 -4.54 22.86 17.74
C PRO A 94 -5.87 23.63 17.57
N ALA A 95 -6.67 23.73 18.63
CA ALA A 95 -7.99 24.39 18.58
C ALA A 95 -7.91 25.85 18.10
N GLY A 96 -6.83 26.56 18.46
CA GLY A 96 -6.57 27.95 18.09
C GLY A 96 -5.88 28.16 16.74
N ILE A 97 -5.77 27.13 15.89
CA ILE A 97 -5.16 27.30 14.57
C ILE A 97 -5.93 28.34 13.74
N ASP A 98 -5.18 29.21 13.07
CA ASP A 98 -5.69 30.09 12.02
C ASP A 98 -5.38 29.47 10.65
N TYR A 99 -6.40 28.89 10.01
CA TYR A 99 -6.26 28.25 8.69
C TYR A 99 -5.92 29.24 7.58
N TYR A 100 -6.17 30.54 7.74
CA TYR A 100 -5.80 31.55 6.75
C TYR A 100 -4.28 31.78 6.67
N GLN A 101 -3.56 31.40 7.73
CA GLN A 101 -2.10 31.44 7.79
C GLN A 101 -1.43 30.20 7.20
N VAL A 102 -2.19 29.19 6.77
CA VAL A 102 -1.66 27.98 6.17
C VAL A 102 -1.43 28.21 4.66
N PRO A 103 -0.17 28.24 4.18
CA PRO A 103 0.12 28.41 2.76
C PRO A 103 -0.38 27.20 1.96
N GLY A 104 -0.86 27.42 0.74
CA GLY A 104 -1.30 26.33 -0.15
C GLY A 104 -2.73 25.83 0.08
N LEU A 105 -3.45 26.32 1.10
CA LEU A 105 -4.90 26.10 1.20
C LEU A 105 -5.67 27.09 0.34
N SER A 106 -6.62 26.61 -0.45
CA SER A 106 -7.57 27.47 -1.17
C SER A 106 -8.55 28.15 -0.22
N THR A 107 -9.21 29.22 -0.67
CA THR A 107 -10.24 29.93 0.11
C THR A 107 -11.35 28.99 0.57
N GLU A 108 -11.89 28.16 -0.32
CA GLU A 108 -12.93 27.18 0.01
C GLU A 108 -12.48 26.19 1.08
N VAL A 109 -11.24 25.71 1.01
CA VAL A 109 -10.66 24.80 2.00
C VAL A 109 -10.51 25.49 3.36
N ARG A 110 -10.00 26.73 3.38
CA ARG A 110 -9.85 27.53 4.61
C ARG A 110 -11.19 27.74 5.28
N GLU A 111 -12.22 28.10 4.52
CA GLU A 111 -13.58 28.30 5.02
C GLU A 111 -14.15 27.00 5.61
N LYS A 112 -14.01 25.87 4.91
CA LYS A 112 -14.46 24.56 5.41
C LYS A 112 -13.78 24.16 6.71
N LEU A 113 -12.45 24.26 6.78
CA LEU A 113 -11.68 23.90 7.97
C LEU A 113 -11.98 24.84 9.15
N THR A 114 -12.13 26.14 8.89
CA THR A 114 -12.49 27.13 9.90
C THR A 114 -13.89 26.90 10.48
N ARG A 115 -14.85 26.49 9.63
CA ARG A 115 -16.21 26.18 10.04
C ARG A 115 -16.32 24.85 10.78
N ILE A 116 -15.68 23.79 10.29
CA ILE A 116 -15.82 22.43 10.82
C ILE A 116 -14.92 22.19 12.04
N ARG A 117 -13.78 22.90 12.13
CA ARG A 117 -12.80 22.78 13.23
C ARG A 117 -12.45 21.30 13.54
N PRO A 118 -11.90 20.56 12.57
CA PRO A 118 -11.47 19.18 12.82
C PRO A 118 -10.40 19.11 13.92
N ALA A 119 -10.48 18.09 14.77
CA ALA A 119 -9.56 17.84 15.88
C ALA A 119 -8.26 17.13 15.45
N SER A 120 -8.26 16.50 14.27
CA SER A 120 -7.09 15.83 13.68
C SER A 120 -7.03 16.05 12.17
N VAL A 121 -5.85 15.86 11.59
CA VAL A 121 -5.65 15.93 10.14
C VAL A 121 -6.42 14.79 9.44
N GLY A 122 -6.53 13.62 10.06
CA GLY A 122 -7.34 12.51 9.57
C GLY A 122 -8.83 12.86 9.50
N GLN A 123 -9.36 13.57 10.50
CA GLN A 123 -10.72 14.11 10.44
C GLN A 123 -10.88 15.15 9.33
N ALA A 124 -9.90 16.04 9.15
CA ALA A 124 -9.91 17.02 8.08
C ALA A 124 -9.95 16.37 6.69
N GLN A 125 -9.25 15.25 6.50
CA GLN A 125 -9.21 14.51 5.23
C GLN A 125 -10.58 13.96 4.80
N ARG A 126 -11.45 13.63 5.76
CA ARG A 126 -12.81 13.13 5.48
C ARG A 126 -13.80 14.21 5.09
N ILE A 127 -13.45 15.49 5.23
CA ILE A 127 -14.34 16.60 4.89
C ILE A 127 -14.49 16.67 3.35
N PRO A 128 -15.73 16.66 2.81
CA PRO A 128 -15.96 16.73 1.37
C PRO A 128 -15.32 17.97 0.72
N GLY A 129 -14.55 17.71 -0.33
CA GLY A 129 -13.83 18.74 -1.09
C GLY A 129 -12.52 19.20 -0.44
N ILE A 130 -12.05 18.55 0.62
CA ILE A 130 -10.65 18.65 1.04
C ILE A 130 -9.79 17.74 0.16
N THR A 131 -8.77 18.30 -0.47
CA THR A 131 -7.90 17.58 -1.40
C THR A 131 -6.64 17.02 -0.69
N PRO A 132 -5.98 16.00 -1.26
CA PRO A 132 -4.70 15.52 -0.73
C PRO A 132 -3.63 16.61 -0.63
N ALA A 133 -3.63 17.59 -1.55
CA ALA A 133 -2.71 18.73 -1.52
C ALA A 133 -2.97 19.65 -0.30
N ALA A 134 -4.24 19.89 0.04
CA ALA A 134 -4.60 20.64 1.24
C ALA A 134 -4.16 19.93 2.53
N ILE A 135 -4.35 18.61 2.61
CA ILE A 135 -3.89 17.81 3.74
C ILE A 135 -2.37 17.86 3.88
N PHE A 136 -1.64 17.79 2.76
CA PHE A 136 -0.19 17.94 2.76
C PHE A 136 0.25 19.32 3.27
N ALA A 137 -0.35 20.40 2.74
CA ALA A 137 -0.07 21.76 3.19
C ALA A 137 -0.33 21.96 4.69
N LEU A 138 -1.44 21.42 5.20
CA LEU A 138 -1.78 21.47 6.63
C LEU A 138 -0.77 20.67 7.47
N THR A 139 -0.41 19.46 7.03
CA THR A 139 0.56 18.59 7.73
C THR A 139 1.92 19.28 7.86
N VAL A 140 2.44 19.84 6.75
CA VAL A 140 3.72 20.58 6.74
C VAL A 140 3.67 21.82 7.63
N TYR A 141 2.52 22.51 7.69
CA TYR A 141 2.36 23.67 8.56
C TYR A 141 2.38 23.30 10.05
N LEU A 142 1.75 22.18 10.41
CA LEU A 142 1.73 21.67 11.78
C LEU A 142 3.13 21.21 12.22
N ASP A 143 3.88 20.56 11.33
CA ASP A 143 5.25 20.09 11.60
C ASP A 143 6.25 21.25 11.82
N LYS A 144 6.02 22.40 11.17
CA LYS A 144 6.86 23.60 11.30
C LYS A 144 6.59 24.44 12.54
N LYS A 145 5.45 24.25 13.23
CA LYS A 145 5.16 24.94 14.49
C LYS A 145 5.51 23.99 15.63
N PRO A 146 6.45 24.33 16.54
CA PRO A 146 6.58 23.56 17.78
C PRO A 146 5.21 23.55 18.48
N ALA A 147 4.81 22.37 18.98
CA ALA A 147 3.55 22.23 19.70
C ALA A 147 3.47 23.30 20.80
N PRO A 148 2.36 24.05 20.94
CA PRO A 148 2.21 24.99 22.03
C PRO A 148 2.27 24.22 23.35
N ASP A 149 3.05 24.73 24.30
CA ASP A 149 3.19 24.18 25.65
C ASP A 149 1.80 23.96 26.25
N ILE A 150 1.43 22.69 26.42
CA ILE A 150 0.24 22.32 27.18
C ILE A 150 0.61 22.59 28.63
N ILE A 151 0.20 23.76 29.16
CA ILE A 151 0.21 24.03 30.59
C ILE A 151 -0.76 23.04 31.22
N VAL A 152 -0.21 21.94 31.75
CA VAL A 152 -0.94 21.04 32.63
C VAL A 152 -1.08 21.77 33.96
N THR A 153 -2.23 22.40 34.18
CA THR A 153 -2.67 22.76 35.52
C THR A 153 -2.96 21.47 36.28
N GLU A 154 -2.12 21.15 37.27
CA GLU A 154 -2.39 20.13 38.29
C GLU A 154 -3.64 20.51 39.10
N PRO A 155 -4.56 19.57 39.39
CA PRO A 155 -5.61 19.81 40.37
C PRO A 155 -5.07 19.60 41.80
N GLU A 156 -5.51 20.49 42.71
CA GLU A 156 -5.33 20.40 44.17
C GLU A 156 -6.00 19.16 44.78
#